data_AF-A0A835R0E1-F1
#
_entry.id   AF-A0A835R0E1-F1
#
_cell.length_a   1.000
_cell.length_b   1.000
_cell.length_c   1.000
_cell.angle_alpha   90.00
_cell.angle_beta   90.00
_cell.angle_gamma   90.00
#
_symmetry.space_group_name_H-M   'P 1'
#
loop_
_entity.id
_entity.type
_entity.pdbx_description
1 polymer ?
#
loop_
_entity_poly.entity_id
_entity_poly.type
_entity_poly.pdbx_seq_one_letter_code
_entity_poly.pdbx_strand_id
1 'polypeptide(L)'
;MEVSSMAPLIDPLCTYLYDILRPKLIYQANLDSLCELVDILRVEVIADQLNRRGESLAGLRPILQKILADINERLTFCARTYIRDEIANHRPSDEEVDYPAMLEKNAEQASQTSSSIHATYC
;
A
#
# COMPACT_ATOMS: atom_id res chain seq x y z
N MET A 1 26.05 -24.71 15.81
CA MET A 1 26.74 -23.59 16.48
C MET A 1 27.60 -22.85 15.45
N GLU A 2 27.01 -22.30 14.39
CA GLU A 2 27.77 -21.68 13.28
C GLU A 2 27.10 -20.46 12.63
N VAL A 3 25.92 -20.02 13.10
CA VAL A 3 25.29 -18.78 12.57
C VAL A 3 25.91 -17.52 13.18
N SER A 4 26.49 -17.62 14.38
CA SER A 4 27.11 -16.49 15.09
C SER A 4 28.42 -16.00 14.45
N SER A 5 29.09 -16.79 13.60
CA SER A 5 30.35 -16.36 12.96
C SER A 5 30.12 -15.40 11.78
N MET A 6 28.94 -15.44 11.15
CA MET A 6 28.58 -14.62 9.98
C MET A 6 27.73 -13.38 10.33
N ALA A 7 27.21 -13.30 11.55
CA ALA A 7 26.48 -12.12 12.04
C ALA A 7 27.18 -10.77 11.76
N PRO A 8 28.50 -10.59 12.02
CA PRO A 8 29.17 -9.32 11.74
C PRO A 8 29.28 -8.96 10.25
N LEU A 9 29.06 -9.90 9.33
CA LEU A 9 28.94 -9.62 7.88
C LEU A 9 27.51 -9.33 7.47
N ILE A 10 26.54 -10.02 8.08
CA ILE A 10 25.12 -9.89 7.77
C ILE A 10 24.55 -8.58 8.31
N ASP A 11 24.92 -8.18 9.54
CA ASP A 11 24.36 -6.98 10.18
C ASP A 11 24.61 -5.67 9.40
N PRO A 12 25.82 -5.41 8.85
CA PRO A 12 26.07 -4.25 8.00
C PRO A 12 25.28 -4.29 6.68
N LEU A 13 25.17 -5.47 6.06
CA LEU A 13 24.39 -5.65 4.82
C LEU A 13 22.91 -5.37 5.05
N CYS A 14 22.37 -5.90 6.16
CA CYS A 14 20.98 -5.65 6.53
C CYS A 14 20.74 -4.18 6.86
N THR A 15 21.68 -3.53 7.54
CA THR A 15 21.61 -2.09 7.85
C THR A 15 21.60 -1.27 6.56
N TYR A 16 22.48 -1.60 5.60
CA TYR A 16 22.52 -0.94 4.30
C TYR A 16 21.21 -1.14 3.50
N LEU A 17 20.68 -2.37 3.49
CA LEU A 17 19.38 -2.67 2.88
C LEU A 17 18.28 -1.79 3.49
N TYR A 18 18.27 -1.68 4.82
CA TYR A 18 17.30 -0.87 5.54
C TYR A 18 17.44 0.63 5.23
N ASP A 19 18.66 1.16 5.13
CA ASP A 19 18.91 2.57 4.82
C ASP A 19 18.48 2.94 3.38
N ILE A 20 18.49 1.99 2.45
CA ILE A 20 17.95 2.20 1.09
C ILE A 20 16.42 2.16 1.08
N LEU A 21 15.82 1.21 1.80
CA LEU A 21 14.38 1.01 1.79
C LEU A 21 13.65 2.11 2.55
N ARG A 22 14.21 2.58 3.68
CA ARG A 22 13.57 3.56 4.55
C ARG A 22 13.11 4.84 3.82
N PRO A 23 13.93 5.51 2.99
CA PRO A 23 13.46 6.66 2.20
C PRO A 23 12.25 6.32 1.32
N LYS A 24 12.27 5.17 0.63
CA LYS A 24 11.17 4.76 -0.25
C LYS A 24 9.87 4.55 0.53
N LEU A 25 9.95 3.97 1.72
CA LEU A 25 8.82 3.81 2.64
C LEU A 25 8.28 5.16 3.13
N ILE A 26 9.17 6.11 3.44
CA ILE A 26 8.80 7.48 3.87
C ILE A 26 8.19 8.31 2.73
N TYR A 27 8.41 7.98 1.47
CA TYR A 27 7.75 8.68 0.36
C TYR A 27 6.44 8.01 -0.07
N GLN A 28 6.23 6.75 0.28
CA GLN A 28 5.00 6.05 -0.07
C GLN A 28 3.82 6.62 0.72
N ALA A 29 2.78 7.06 0.01
CA ALA A 29 1.56 7.63 0.59
C ALA A 29 0.29 6.92 0.11
N ASN A 30 0.40 6.03 -0.88
CA ASN A 30 -0.72 5.26 -1.36
C ASN A 30 -1.09 4.16 -0.33
N LEU A 31 -2.32 4.20 0.16
CA LEU A 31 -2.81 3.27 1.20
C LEU A 31 -2.84 1.83 0.71
N ASP A 32 -3.34 1.58 -0.50
CA ASP A 32 -3.46 0.24 -1.06
C ASP A 32 -2.10 -0.45 -1.16
N SER A 33 -1.10 0.29 -1.65
CA SER A 33 0.28 -0.18 -1.77
C SER A 33 0.91 -0.47 -0.39
N LEU A 34 0.60 0.34 0.62
CA LEU A 34 1.10 0.12 1.98
C LEU A 34 0.46 -1.11 2.62
N CYS A 35 -0.85 -1.31 2.45
CA CYS A 35 -1.56 -2.50 2.92
C CYS A 35 -1.01 -3.78 2.27
N GLU A 36 -0.88 -3.79 0.94
CA GLU A 36 -0.31 -4.91 0.20
C GLU A 36 1.11 -5.24 0.69
N LEU A 37 1.93 -4.21 0.91
CA LEU A 37 3.28 -4.41 1.41
C LEU A 37 3.33 -4.99 2.83
N VAL A 38 2.42 -4.57 3.72
CA VAL A 38 2.27 -5.16 5.07
C VAL A 38 1.90 -6.64 4.95
N ASP A 39 0.93 -6.97 4.10
CA ASP A 39 0.43 -8.34 3.94
C ASP A 39 1.50 -9.26 3.37
N ILE A 40 2.17 -8.86 2.28
CA ILE A 40 3.28 -9.61 1.69
C ILE A 40 4.39 -9.83 2.73
N LEU A 41 4.82 -8.75 3.39
CA LEU A 41 5.96 -8.84 4.32
C LEU A 41 5.62 -9.69 5.54
N ARG A 42 4.41 -9.56 6.09
CA ARG A 42 3.99 -10.29 7.30
C ARG A 42 3.70 -11.76 6.99
N VAL A 43 2.88 -12.03 5.99
CA VAL A 43 2.32 -13.36 5.73
C VAL A 43 3.27 -14.19 4.87
N GLU A 44 3.76 -13.64 3.77
CA GLU A 44 4.58 -14.40 2.82
C GLU A 44 6.04 -14.44 3.25
N VAL A 45 6.63 -13.30 3.59
CA VAL A 45 8.07 -13.22 3.88
C VAL A 45 8.36 -13.73 5.30
N ILE A 46 7.74 -13.13 6.32
CA ILE A 46 8.06 -13.44 7.72
C ILE A 46 7.42 -14.75 8.19
N ALA A 47 6.16 -15.01 7.84
CA ALA A 47 5.47 -16.21 8.32
C ALA A 47 5.70 -17.46 7.45
N ASP A 48 5.85 -17.35 6.13
CA ASP A 48 6.13 -18.52 5.27
C ASP A 48 7.63 -18.73 5.02
N GLN A 49 8.29 -17.80 4.33
CA GLN A 49 9.66 -18.00 3.85
C GLN A 49 10.69 -18.08 4.97
N LEU A 50 10.60 -17.20 5.97
CA LEU A 50 11.49 -17.19 7.13
C LEU A 50 11.29 -18.43 8.02
N ASN A 51 10.08 -18.96 8.13
CA ASN A 51 9.86 -20.19 8.89
C ASN A 51 10.37 -21.43 8.15
N ARG A 52 10.27 -21.46 6.80
CA ARG A 52 10.76 -22.58 5.97
C ARG A 52 12.28 -22.63 5.86
N ARG A 53 12.96 -21.48 5.89
CA ARG A 53 14.42 -21.35 5.71
C ARG A 53 15.16 -20.93 6.99
N GLY A 54 14.53 -21.13 8.15
CA GLY A 54 14.77 -20.41 9.40
C GLY A 54 16.20 -20.26 9.91
N GLU A 55 17.12 -21.18 9.63
CA GLU A 55 18.51 -21.03 10.06
C GLU A 55 19.35 -20.14 9.13
N SER A 56 19.12 -20.21 7.81
CA SER A 56 19.89 -19.44 6.82
C SER A 56 19.50 -17.96 6.78
N LEU A 57 18.25 -17.64 7.11
CA LEU A 57 17.71 -16.27 7.09
C LEU A 57 17.49 -15.67 8.49
N ALA A 58 17.96 -16.35 9.54
CA ALA A 58 17.78 -15.91 10.92
C ALA A 58 18.24 -14.46 11.16
N GLY A 59 19.38 -14.06 10.56
CA GLY A 59 19.95 -12.72 10.69
C GLY A 59 19.15 -11.60 10.01
N LEU A 60 18.27 -11.93 9.06
CA LEU A 60 17.42 -10.93 8.39
C LEU A 60 16.12 -10.63 9.15
N ARG A 61 15.71 -11.55 10.04
CA ARG A 61 14.43 -11.45 10.75
C ARG A 61 14.27 -10.14 11.54
N PRO A 62 15.27 -9.67 12.32
CA PRO A 62 15.12 -8.42 13.08
C PRO A 62 14.92 -7.20 12.18
N ILE A 63 15.59 -7.19 11.01
CA ILE A 63 15.54 -6.06 10.07
C ILE A 63 14.20 -6.05 9.33
N LEU A 64 13.70 -7.20 8.90
CA LEU A 64 12.39 -7.31 8.26
C LEU A 64 11.25 -6.94 9.23
N GLN A 65 11.38 -7.30 10.51
CA GLN A 65 10.43 -6.85 11.54
C GLN A 65 10.47 -5.33 11.74
N LYS A 66 11.66 -4.73 11.72
CA LYS A 66 11.81 -3.28 11.79
C LYS A 66 11.18 -2.57 10.59
N ILE A 67 11.42 -3.09 9.38
CA ILE A 67 10.80 -2.59 8.15
C ILE A 67 9.28 -2.69 8.24
N LEU A 68 8.75 -3.82 8.71
CA LEU A 68 7.31 -4.02 8.90
C LEU A 68 6.72 -3.00 9.89
N ALA A 69 7.43 -2.70 10.98
CA ALA A 69 7.00 -1.69 11.94
C ALA A 69 6.91 -0.29 11.30
N ASP A 70 7.94 0.11 10.56
CA ASP A 70 7.97 1.41 9.87
C ASP A 70 6.83 1.54 8.83
N ILE A 71 6.56 0.46 8.06
CA ILE A 71 5.44 0.45 7.10
C ILE A 71 4.11 0.61 7.82
N ASN A 72 3.90 -0.10 8.93
CA ASN A 72 2.65 -0.01 9.70
C ASN A 72 2.46 1.39 10.31
N GLU A 73 3.52 2.00 10.82
CA GLU A 73 3.48 3.38 11.31
C GLU A 73 3.09 4.33 10.18
N ARG A 74 3.70 4.17 9.01
CA ARG A 74 3.38 4.99 7.84
C ARG A 74 1.95 4.80 7.36
N LEU A 75 1.47 3.55 7.26
CA LEU A 75 0.10 3.22 6.91
C LEU A 75 -0.88 3.88 7.88
N THR A 76 -0.60 3.79 9.18
CA THR A 76 -1.42 4.42 10.22
C THR A 76 -1.48 5.93 10.04
N PHE A 77 -0.36 6.57 9.76
CA PHE A 77 -0.30 8.02 9.52
C PHE A 77 -1.10 8.42 8.27
N CYS A 78 -0.87 7.74 7.14
CA CYS A 78 -1.57 8.01 5.89
C CYS A 78 -3.08 7.79 6.04
N ALA A 79 -3.50 6.71 6.73
CA ALA A 79 -4.92 6.40 6.91
C ALA A 79 -5.61 7.47 7.76
N ARG A 80 -4.98 7.89 8.87
CA ARG A 80 -5.50 8.98 9.70
C ARG A 80 -5.62 10.30 8.94
N THR A 81 -4.61 10.61 8.12
CA THR A 81 -4.58 11.82 7.28
C THR A 81 -5.70 11.78 6.25
N TYR A 82 -5.83 10.67 5.53
CA TYR A 82 -6.90 10.46 4.54
C TYR A 82 -8.28 10.57 5.16
N ILE A 83 -8.52 9.92 6.31
CA ILE A 83 -9.81 10.03 7.02
C ILE A 83 -10.11 11.48 7.39
N ARG A 84 -9.11 12.22 7.89
CA ARG A 84 -9.31 13.62 8.26
C ARG A 84 -9.62 14.50 7.05
N ASP A 85 -8.86 14.34 5.98
CA ASP A 85 -8.85 15.27 4.85
C ASP A 85 -9.96 14.94 3.84
N GLU A 86 -10.14 13.65 3.50
CA GLU A 86 -11.06 13.17 2.46
C GLU A 86 -12.40 12.66 2.98
N ILE A 87 -12.57 12.46 4.31
CA ILE A 87 -13.83 11.97 4.88
C ILE A 87 -14.42 12.98 5.86
N ALA A 88 -13.69 13.33 6.93
CA ALA A 88 -14.21 14.18 8.00
C ALA A 88 -14.41 15.63 7.56
N ASN A 89 -13.51 16.15 6.72
CA ASN A 89 -13.56 17.50 6.17
C ASN A 89 -14.10 17.55 4.73
N HIS A 90 -14.60 16.43 4.22
CA HIS A 90 -15.11 16.40 2.86
C HIS A 90 -16.34 17.29 2.74
N ARG A 91 -16.26 18.27 1.85
CA ARG A 91 -17.39 19.10 1.46
C ARG A 91 -17.72 18.75 0.01
N PRO A 92 -18.86 18.10 -0.25
CA PRO A 92 -19.25 17.77 -1.62
C PRO A 92 -19.36 19.07 -2.43
N SER A 93 -18.96 18.99 -3.70
CA SER A 93 -19.13 20.10 -4.65
C SER A 93 -20.63 20.40 -4.81
N ASP A 94 -21.00 21.65 -5.08
CA ASP A 94 -22.41 22.02 -5.30
C ASP A 94 -23.03 21.20 -6.46
N GLU A 95 -22.21 20.77 -7.43
CA GLU A 95 -22.60 19.89 -8.53
C GLU A 95 -22.90 18.43 -8.11
N GLU A 96 -22.28 17.96 -7.03
CA GLU A 96 -22.48 16.62 -6.46
C GLU A 96 -23.70 16.58 -5.52
N VAL A 97 -24.10 17.75 -5.00
CA VAL A 97 -25.31 17.92 -4.18
C VAL A 97 -26.56 18.09 -5.05
N ASP A 98 -26.42 18.59 -6.27
CA ASP A 98 -27.52 18.74 -7.24
C ASP A 98 -27.92 17.40 -7.89
N TYR A 99 -28.45 16.51 -7.06
CA TYR A 99 -28.89 15.18 -7.45
C TYR A 99 -29.88 15.18 -8.65
N PRO A 100 -30.85 16.11 -8.77
CA PRO A 100 -31.70 16.22 -9.96
C PRO A 100 -30.90 16.40 -11.26
N ALA A 101 -29.97 17.36 -11.30
CA ALA A 101 -29.16 17.60 -12.49
C ALA A 101 -28.17 16.46 -12.77
N MET A 102 -27.65 15.79 -11.73
CA MET A 102 -26.83 14.58 -11.90
C MET A 102 -27.60 13.46 -12.59
N LEU A 103 -28.86 13.23 -12.24
CA LEU A 103 -29.69 12.20 -12.86
C LEU A 103 -29.95 12.48 -14.34
N GLU A 104 -30.23 13.74 -14.69
CA GLU A 104 -30.44 14.15 -16.08
C GLU A 104 -29.19 13.96 -16.93
N LYS A 105 -28.01 14.43 -16.46
CA LYS A 105 -26.73 14.22 -17.15
C LYS A 105 -26.39 12.74 -17.33
N ASN A 106 -26.61 11.91 -16.31
CA ASN A 106 -26.36 10.47 -16.40
C ASN A 106 -27.31 9.77 -17.39
N ALA A 107 -28.58 10.18 -17.45
CA ALA A 107 -29.54 9.68 -18.42
C ALA A 107 -29.19 10.08 -19.87
N GLU A 108 -28.71 11.31 -20.07
CA GLU A 108 -28.21 11.80 -21.36
C GLU A 108 -26.97 11.02 -21.82
N GLN A 109 -26.00 10.79 -20.92
CA GLN A 109 -24.80 10.00 -21.21
C GLN A 109 -25.12 8.52 -21.53
N ALA A 110 -26.08 7.93 -20.81
CA ALA A 110 -26.56 6.57 -21.11
C ALA A 110 -27.23 6.49 -22.50
N SER A 111 -27.96 7.54 -22.88
CA SER A 111 -28.60 7.64 -24.19
C SER A 111 -27.59 7.86 -25.33
N GLN A 112 -26.52 8.64 -25.10
CA GLN A 112 -25.43 8.83 -26.07
C GLN A 112 -24.56 7.58 -26.24
N THR A 113 -24.29 6.86 -25.15
CA THR A 113 -23.51 5.61 -25.18
C THR A 113 -24.26 4.51 -25.94
N SER A 114 -25.57 4.39 -25.74
CA SER A 114 -26.41 3.45 -26.48
C SER A 114 -26.54 3.81 -27.97
N SER A 115 -26.61 5.10 -28.31
CA SER A 115 -26.60 5.59 -29.70
C SER A 115 -25.27 5.32 -30.41
N SER A 116 -24.14 5.48 -29.72
CA SER A 116 -22.80 5.22 -30.25
C SER A 116 -22.55 3.72 -30.50
N ILE A 117 -23.06 2.85 -29.64
CA ILE A 117 -22.96 1.39 -29.82
C ILE A 117 -23.77 0.95 -31.04
N HIS A 118 -24.98 1.51 -31.23
CA HIS A 118 -25.81 1.19 -32.39
C HIS A 118 -25.20 1.70 -33.72
N ALA A 119 -24.53 2.85 -33.73
CA ALA A 119 -23.87 3.39 -34.92
C ALA A 119 -22.61 2.62 -35.36
N THR A 120 -22.02 1.81 -34.46
CA THR A 120 -20.81 1.02 -34.77
C THR A 120 -21.12 -0.33 -35.43
N TYR A 121 -22.39 -0.77 -35.38
CA TYR A 121 -22.85 -2.05 -35.94
C TYR A 121 -23.72 -1.89 -37.20
N CYS A 122 -23.75 -0.71 -37.82
CA CYS A 122 -24.38 -0.45 -39.12
C CYS A 122 -23.32 -0.03 -40.16
#